data_AF-A0A7L5Y9X7-F1
#
_entry.id   AF-A0A7L5Y9X7-F1
#
_cell.length_a   1.000
_cell.length_b   1.000
_cell.length_c   1.000
_cell.angle_alpha   90.00
_cell.angle_beta   90.00
_cell.angle_gamma   90.00
#
_symmetry.space_group_name_H-M   'P 1'
#
loop_
_entity.id
_entity.type
_entity.pdbx_description
1 polymer ?
#
loop_
_entity_poly.entity_id
_entity_poly.type
_entity_poly.pdbx_seq_one_letter_code
_entity_poly.pdbx_strand_id
1 'polypeptide(L)'
;MARFEDLAVWKRSARLSAELYKSLRDLKDFGFRDQITRAGLSIPSNIAEGYERESAKETCNFLNYAKGSAGELRTQIYIGMDIGYIERETGMQWVKEAEEISRMLHGLMQTVREKRHELQVKRKGPGICFLLWQL
;
A
#
# COMPACT_ATOMS: atom_id res chain seq x y z
N MET A 1 10.70 -17.75 -6.40
CA MET A 1 9.35 -17.26 -6.06
C MET A 1 9.47 -15.78 -5.78
N ALA A 2 8.67 -14.93 -6.43
CA ALA A 2 8.77 -13.48 -6.22
C ALA A 2 8.25 -13.14 -4.82
N ARG A 3 8.97 -12.30 -4.08
CA ARG A 3 8.73 -11.97 -2.67
C ARG A 3 8.12 -10.58 -2.52
N PHE A 4 7.24 -10.38 -1.53
CA PHE A 4 6.71 -9.05 -1.27
C PHE A 4 7.82 -8.08 -0.83
N GLU A 5 8.88 -8.59 -0.19
CA GLU A 5 10.02 -7.79 0.23
C GLU A 5 10.80 -7.19 -0.95
N ASP A 6 10.62 -7.70 -2.17
CA ASP A 6 11.22 -7.14 -3.37
C ASP A 6 10.45 -5.92 -3.90
N LEU A 7 9.19 -5.72 -3.48
CA LEU A 7 8.36 -4.62 -3.92
C LEU A 7 8.92 -3.28 -3.39
N ALA A 8 9.18 -2.35 -4.30
CA ALA A 8 9.66 -1.01 -3.95
C ALA A 8 8.68 -0.29 -2.99
N VAL A 9 7.37 -0.44 -3.20
CA VAL A 9 6.35 0.15 -2.33
C VAL A 9 6.38 -0.40 -0.91
N TRP A 10 6.70 -1.69 -0.74
CA TRP A 10 6.85 -2.31 0.56
C TRP A 10 8.11 -1.80 1.28
N LYS A 11 9.26 -1.76 0.60
CA LYS A 11 10.51 -1.27 1.18
C LYS A 11 10.38 0.17 1.68
N ARG A 12 9.71 1.01 0.90
CA ARG A 12 9.48 2.42 1.23
C ARG A 12 8.55 2.59 2.42
N SER A 13 7.43 1.87 2.44
CA SER A 13 6.48 1.94 3.57
C SER A 13 7.07 1.35 4.85
N ALA A 14 7.86 0.28 4.77
CA ALA A 14 8.60 -0.27 5.91
C ALA A 14 9.62 0.73 6.47
N ARG A 15 10.35 1.44 5.60
CA ARG A 15 11.29 2.49 6.02
C ARG A 15 10.59 3.65 6.70
N LEU A 16 9.51 4.15 6.10
CA LEU A 16 8.70 5.23 6.68
C LEU A 16 8.14 4.83 8.05
N SER A 17 7.62 3.61 8.19
CA SER A 17 7.17 3.08 9.49
C SER A 17 8.29 3.10 10.54
N ALA A 18 9.47 2.59 10.20
CA ALA A 18 10.62 2.60 11.11
C ALA A 18 11.06 4.03 11.50
N GLU A 19 11.00 4.99 10.57
CA GLU A 19 11.31 6.40 10.84
C GLU A 19 10.32 7.03 11.82
N LEU A 20 9.02 6.75 11.70
CA LEU A 20 8.00 7.21 12.65
C LEU A 20 8.28 6.70 14.06
N TYR A 21 8.56 5.39 14.20
CA TYR A 21 8.91 4.79 15.50
C TYR A 21 10.16 5.43 16.12
N LYS A 22 11.20 5.67 15.32
CA LYS A 22 12.43 6.29 15.81
C LYS A 22 12.22 7.74 16.23
N SER A 23 11.49 8.50 15.43
CA SER A 23 11.34 9.95 15.63
C SER A 23 10.38 10.29 16.77
N LEU A 24 9.39 9.43 17.02
CA LEU A 24 8.38 9.64 18.06
C LEU A 24 8.68 8.86 19.36
N ARG A 25 9.84 8.21 19.47
CA ARG A 25 10.18 7.34 20.60
C ARG A 25 10.06 8.03 21.96
N ASP A 26 10.43 9.30 22.03
CA ASP A 26 10.49 10.09 23.26
C ASP A 26 9.23 10.93 23.50
N LEU A 27 8.26 10.91 22.56
CA LEU A 27 6.97 11.59 22.71
C LEU A 27 6.20 11.00 23.89
N LYS A 28 5.75 11.87 24.81
CA LYS A 28 5.06 11.48 26.05
C LYS A 28 3.56 11.24 25.86
N ASP A 29 2.97 11.78 24.80
CA ASP A 29 1.60 11.42 24.40
C ASP A 29 1.61 10.03 23.74
N PHE A 30 1.42 9.01 24.57
CA PHE A 30 1.32 7.61 24.15
C PHE A 30 0.14 7.39 23.21
N GLY A 31 -0.97 8.12 23.37
CA GLY A 31 -2.16 7.96 22.54
C GLY A 31 -1.90 8.38 21.10
N PHE A 32 -1.35 9.58 20.90
CA PHE A 32 -0.97 10.05 19.57
C PHE A 32 0.12 9.15 18.96
N ARG A 33 1.20 8.88 19.73
CA ARG A 33 2.32 8.06 19.28
C ARG A 33 1.89 6.69 18.80
N ASP A 34 1.01 6.02 19.55
CA ASP A 34 0.55 4.67 19.20
C ASP A 34 -0.35 4.70 17.96
N GLN A 35 -1.22 5.72 17.81
CA GLN A 35 -2.07 5.82 16.63
C GLN A 35 -1.26 6.02 15.35
N ILE A 36 -0.35 7.00 15.35
CA ILE A 36 0.45 7.32 14.16
C ILE A 36 1.41 6.20 13.77
N THR A 37 2.02 5.53 14.76
CA THR A 37 2.91 4.39 14.48
C THR A 37 2.14 3.17 13.99
N ARG A 38 0.92 2.89 14.52
CA ARG A 38 0.04 1.83 13.99
C ARG A 38 -0.40 2.10 12.56
N ALA A 39 -0.80 3.34 12.24
CA ALA A 39 -1.16 3.71 10.87
C ALA A 39 0.02 3.48 9.91
N GLY A 40 1.23 3.91 10.30
CA GLY A 40 2.45 3.68 9.52
C GLY A 40 2.82 2.21 9.35
N LEU A 41 2.75 1.41 10.42
CA LEU A 41 3.05 -0.03 10.40
C LEU A 41 2.04 -0.84 9.58
N SER A 42 0.77 -0.45 9.61
CA SER A 42 -0.32 -1.11 8.88
C SER A 42 -0.08 -1.14 7.37
N ILE A 43 0.60 -0.14 6.80
CA ILE A 43 0.84 -0.05 5.35
C ILE A 43 1.70 -1.21 4.83
N PRO A 44 2.95 -1.42 5.29
CA PRO A 44 3.76 -2.57 4.86
C PRO A 44 3.13 -3.91 5.26
N SER A 45 2.47 -4.00 6.41
CA SER A 45 1.79 -5.22 6.86
C SER A 45 0.68 -5.65 5.90
N ASN A 46 -0.20 -4.72 5.50
CA ASN A 46 -1.26 -5.03 4.54
C ASN A 46 -0.71 -5.34 3.14
N ILE A 47 0.41 -4.73 2.72
CA ILE A 47 1.06 -5.10 1.45
C ILE A 47 1.53 -6.55 1.50
N ALA A 48 2.22 -6.95 2.56
CA ALA A 48 2.70 -8.32 2.74
C ALA A 48 1.52 -9.30 2.77
N GLU A 49 0.51 -9.02 3.59
CA GLU A 49 -0.66 -9.90 3.72
C GLU A 49 -1.43 -10.04 2.40
N GLY A 50 -1.61 -8.95 1.65
CA GLY A 50 -2.25 -8.97 0.34
C GLY A 50 -1.46 -9.77 -0.70
N TYR A 51 -0.13 -9.70 -0.66
CA TYR A 51 0.75 -10.41 -1.58
C TYR A 51 0.72 -11.93 -1.37
N GLU A 52 0.51 -12.38 -0.13
CA GLU A 52 0.33 -13.80 0.22
C GLU A 52 -1.07 -14.34 -0.12
N ARG A 53 -2.01 -13.50 -0.59
CA ARG A 53 -3.34 -13.97 -1.03
C ARG A 53 -3.30 -14.57 -2.43
N GLU A 54 -4.08 -15.64 -2.62
CA GLU A 54 -4.18 -16.32 -3.92
C GLU A 54 -5.03 -15.54 -4.94
N SER A 55 -6.05 -14.82 -4.47
CA SER A 55 -6.98 -14.13 -5.35
C SER A 55 -6.59 -12.67 -5.56
N ALA A 56 -6.57 -12.24 -6.83
CA ALA A 56 -6.32 -10.84 -7.20
C ALA A 56 -7.29 -9.85 -6.52
N LYS A 57 -8.53 -10.31 -6.25
CA LYS A 57 -9.54 -9.52 -5.53
C LYS A 57 -9.12 -9.28 -4.08
N GLU A 58 -8.73 -10.33 -3.35
CA GLU A 58 -8.28 -10.19 -1.97
C GLU A 58 -6.98 -9.40 -1.88
N THR A 59 -6.01 -9.67 -2.75
CA THR A 59 -4.78 -8.86 -2.85
C THR A 59 -5.13 -7.38 -3.00
N CYS A 60 -6.05 -7.03 -3.93
CA CYS A 60 -6.48 -5.64 -4.10
C CYS A 60 -7.20 -5.07 -2.86
N ASN A 61 -7.96 -5.87 -2.11
CA ASN A 61 -8.61 -5.41 -0.87
C ASN A 61 -7.55 -5.02 0.18
N PHE A 62 -6.55 -5.86 0.39
CA PHE A 62 -5.43 -5.56 1.28
C PHE A 62 -4.62 -4.33 0.83
N LEU A 63 -4.36 -4.20 -0.47
CA LEU A 63 -3.71 -2.99 -1.01
C LEU A 63 -4.57 -1.73 -0.83
N ASN A 64 -5.90 -1.85 -0.87
CA ASN A 64 -6.80 -0.74 -0.54
C ASN A 64 -6.73 -0.39 0.95
N TYR A 65 -6.64 -1.37 1.86
CA TYR A 65 -6.44 -1.10 3.29
C TYR A 65 -5.10 -0.40 3.54
N ALA A 66 -4.02 -0.86 2.90
CA ALA A 66 -2.72 -0.17 2.96
C ALA A 66 -2.83 1.28 2.47
N LYS A 67 -3.57 1.52 1.38
CA LYS A 67 -3.81 2.87 0.84
C LYS A 67 -4.63 3.73 1.81
N GLY A 68 -5.61 3.14 2.48
CA GLY A 68 -6.40 3.79 3.54
C GLY A 68 -5.54 4.21 4.72
N SER A 69 -4.69 3.30 5.23
CA SER A 69 -3.73 3.60 6.30
C SER A 69 -2.73 4.68 5.91
N ALA A 70 -2.30 4.75 4.64
CA ALA A 70 -1.49 5.88 4.16
C ALA A 70 -2.23 7.23 4.22
N GLY A 71 -3.54 7.23 3.95
CA GLY A 71 -4.38 8.41 4.11
C GLY A 71 -4.50 8.85 5.57
N GLU A 72 -4.78 7.91 6.47
CA GLU A 72 -4.85 8.13 7.92
C GLU A 72 -3.53 8.68 8.49
N LEU A 73 -2.41 8.07 8.11
CA LEU A 73 -1.07 8.50 8.51
C LEU A 73 -0.83 9.97 8.16
N ARG A 74 -1.15 10.40 6.93
CA ARG A 74 -0.97 11.81 6.53
C ARG A 74 -1.80 12.75 7.39
N THR A 75 -3.06 12.39 7.67
CA THR A 75 -3.93 13.18 8.56
C THR A 75 -3.29 13.36 9.94
N GLN A 76 -2.78 12.27 10.52
CA GLN A 76 -2.11 12.31 11.81
C GLN A 76 -0.80 13.10 11.76
N ILE A 77 -0.04 13.05 10.65
CA ILE A 77 1.17 13.87 10.48
C ILE A 77 0.81 15.36 10.45
N TYR A 78 -0.22 15.77 9.70
CA TYR A 78 -0.68 17.17 9.67
C TYR A 78 -1.09 17.65 11.07
N ILE A 79 -1.91 16.86 11.78
CA ILE A 79 -2.32 17.17 13.16
C ILE A 79 -1.10 17.28 14.06
N GLY A 80 -0.16 16.34 13.96
CA GLY A 80 1.08 16.32 14.73
C GLY A 80 1.96 17.55 14.48
N MET A 81 1.99 18.07 13.26
CA MET A 81 2.66 19.34 12.96
C MET A 81 1.95 20.53 13.61
N ASP A 82 0.61 20.57 13.55
CA ASP A 82 -0.18 21.69 14.07
C ASP A 82 -0.15 21.80 15.60
N ILE A 83 -0.08 20.65 16.30
CA ILE A 83 0.05 20.60 17.77
C ILE A 83 1.52 20.63 18.25
N GLY A 84 2.49 20.75 17.34
CA GLY A 84 3.91 20.88 17.65
C GLY A 84 4.61 19.57 18.06
N TYR A 85 4.02 18.41 17.78
CA TYR A 85 4.63 17.10 18.05
C TYR A 85 5.60 16.65 16.95
N ILE A 86 5.41 17.15 15.73
CA ILE A 86 6.21 16.82 14.56
C ILE A 86 6.74 18.13 13.99
N GLU A 87 8.05 18.20 13.77
CA GLU A 87 8.68 19.34 13.09
C GLU A 87 8.17 19.41 11.63
N ARG A 88 7.91 20.62 11.13
CA ARG A 88 7.19 20.83 9.86
C ARG A 88 7.95 20.29 8.64
N GLU A 89 9.26 20.50 8.55
CA GLU A 89 10.08 19.97 7.46
C GLU A 89 10.02 18.44 7.43
N THR A 90 10.24 17.80 8.57
CA THR A 90 10.16 16.34 8.75
C THR A 90 8.77 15.81 8.41
N GLY A 91 7.72 16.45 8.95
CA GLY A 91 6.34 16.06 8.68
C GLY A 91 5.98 16.17 7.21
N MET A 92 6.40 17.23 6.51
CA MET A 92 6.17 17.38 5.08
C MET A 92 6.92 16.34 4.24
N GLN A 93 8.11 15.91 4.65
CA GLN A 93 8.82 14.80 4.01
C GLN A 93 8.02 13.49 4.15
N TRP A 94 7.51 13.19 5.35
CA TRP A 94 6.68 12.00 5.58
C TRP A 94 5.35 12.04 4.82
N VAL A 95 4.70 13.21 4.73
CA VAL A 95 3.48 13.39 3.94
C VAL A 95 3.74 13.06 2.47
N LYS A 96 4.81 13.63 1.89
CA LYS A 96 5.18 13.39 0.49
C LYS A 96 5.50 11.91 0.24
N GLU A 97 6.18 11.26 1.18
CA GLU A 97 6.49 9.83 1.09
C GLU A 97 5.21 8.97 1.15
N ALA A 98 4.30 9.27 2.09
CA ALA A 98 3.02 8.57 2.19
C ALA A 98 2.13 8.77 0.95
N GLU A 99 2.15 9.94 0.33
CA GLU A 99 1.46 10.21 -0.95
C GLU A 99 2.04 9.39 -2.10
N GLU A 100 3.37 9.31 -2.20
CA GLU A 100 4.04 8.49 -3.20
C GLU A 100 3.71 7.00 -2.99
N ILE A 101 3.76 6.50 -1.76
CA ILE A 101 3.33 5.14 -1.43
C ILE A 101 1.87 4.91 -1.86
N SER A 102 0.96 5.86 -1.61
CA SER A 102 -0.44 5.77 -2.03
C SER A 102 -0.59 5.65 -3.56
N ARG A 103 0.23 6.40 -4.33
CA ARG A 103 0.27 6.32 -5.81
C ARG A 103 0.84 4.98 -6.28
N MET A 104 1.92 4.51 -5.67
CA MET A 104 2.51 3.20 -5.98
C MET A 104 1.55 2.05 -5.70
N LEU A 105 0.80 2.11 -4.59
CA LEU A 105 -0.24 1.13 -4.25
C LEU A 105 -1.35 1.12 -5.31
N HIS A 106 -1.78 2.29 -5.77
CA HIS A 106 -2.75 2.39 -6.85
C HIS A 106 -2.25 1.73 -8.14
N GLY A 107 -1.03 2.05 -8.56
CA GLY A 107 -0.41 1.41 -9.73
C GLY A 107 -0.30 -0.10 -9.59
N LEU A 108 0.13 -0.59 -8.43
CA LEU A 108 0.23 -2.02 -8.14
C LEU A 108 -1.14 -2.73 -8.26
N MET A 109 -2.21 -2.12 -7.76
CA MET A 109 -3.56 -2.67 -7.89
C MET A 109 -4.01 -2.80 -9.36
N GLN A 110 -3.66 -1.85 -10.22
CA GLN A 110 -4.00 -1.94 -11.65
C GLN A 110 -3.25 -3.12 -12.30
N THR A 111 -1.94 -3.22 -12.06
CA THR A 111 -1.12 -4.33 -12.55
C THR A 111 -1.64 -5.70 -12.10
N VAL A 112 -2.08 -5.82 -10.84
CA VAL A 112 -2.65 -7.07 -10.30
C VAL A 112 -3.95 -7.44 -11.02
N ARG A 113 -4.82 -6.47 -11.30
CA ARG A 113 -6.09 -6.69 -12.01
C ARG A 113 -5.88 -7.07 -13.47
N GLU A 114 -4.97 -6.38 -14.16
CA GLU A 114 -4.64 -6.63 -15.58
C GLU A 114 -4.06 -8.02 -15.79
N LYS A 115 -3.05 -8.41 -14.99
CA LYS A 115 -2.46 -9.76 -15.05
C LYS A 115 -3.51 -10.85 -14.87
N ARG A 116 -4.50 -10.65 -13.99
CA ARG A 116 -5.59 -11.61 -13.80
C ARG A 116 -6.49 -11.69 -15.03
N HIS A 117 -6.82 -10.54 -15.63
CA HIS A 117 -7.63 -10.50 -16.85
C HIS A 117 -6.94 -11.25 -18.00
N GLU A 118 -5.65 -11.00 -18.23
CA GLU A 118 -4.86 -11.72 -19.24
C GLU A 118 -4.86 -13.25 -19.02
N LEU A 119 -4.69 -13.70 -17.77
CA LEU A 119 -4.73 -15.12 -17.43
C LEU A 119 -6.12 -15.73 -17.66
N GLN A 120 -7.21 -14.98 -17.40
CA GLN A 120 -8.57 -15.43 -17.65
C GLN A 120 -8.88 -15.51 -19.16
N VAL A 121 -8.42 -14.53 -19.96
CA VAL A 121 -8.57 -14.53 -21.42
C VAL A 121 -7.81 -15.70 -22.05
N LYS A 122 -6.54 -15.91 -21.65
CA LYS A 122 -5.73 -17.05 -22.13
C LYS A 122 -6.36 -18.41 -21.78
N ARG A 123 -6.95 -18.54 -20.58
CA ARG A 123 -7.64 -19.77 -20.16
C ARG A 123 -8.93 -20.05 -20.94
N LYS A 124 -9.62 -19.02 -21.43
CA LYS A 124 -10.84 -19.20 -22.22
C LYS A 124 -10.58 -19.55 -23.70
N GLY A 125 -9.33 -19.42 -24.17
CA GLY A 125 -8.93 -19.71 -25.56
C GLY A 125 -9.70 -18.89 -26.61
N PRO A 126 -9.29 -18.87 -27.89
CA PRO A 126 -10.23 -18.54 -28.95
C PRO A 126 -11.32 -19.61 -28.89
N GLY A 127 -12.50 -19.23 -28.40
CA GLY A 127 -13.66 -20.11 -28.44
C GLY A 127 -13.80 -20.66 -29.85
N ILE A 128 -14.01 -21.97 -29.96
CA ILE A 128 -14.34 -22.66 -31.19
C ILE A 128 -15.52 -21.92 -31.85
N CYS A 129 -15.19 -21.00 -32.75
CA CYS A 129 -16.09 -20.32 -33.67
C CYS A 129 -15.40 -20.30 -35.04
N PHE A 130 -14.88 -21.46 -35.42
CA PHE A 130 -14.25 -21.75 -36.71
C PHE A 130 -14.99 -22.92 -37.36
N LEU A 131 -16.32 -22.84 -37.46
CA LEU A 131 -17.12 -23.87 -38.12
C LEU A 131 -18.38 -23.32 -38.84
N LEU A 132 -18.37 -22.06 -39.27
CA LEU A 132 -19.42 -21.51 -40.16
C LEU A 132 -18.86 -20.55 -41.23
N TRP A 133 -17.75 -20.92 -41.88
CA TRP A 133 -17.34 -20.26 -43.13
C TRP A 133 -16.64 -21.22 -44.10
N GLN A 134 -17.25 -22.39 -44.30
CA GLN A 134 -17.06 -23.25 -45.47
C GLN A 134 -18.25 -24.21 -45.51
N LEU A 135 -19.34 -23.74 -46.12
CA LEU A 135 -20.33 -24.45 -46.94
C LEU A 135 -21.53 -23.52 -47.16
#